data_AF-A0A959EC46-F1
#
_entry.id   AF-A0A959EC46-F1
#
_cell.length_a   1.000
_cell.length_b   1.000
_cell.length_c   1.000
_cell.angle_alpha   90.00
_cell.angle_beta   90.00
_cell.angle_gamma   90.00
#
_symmetry.space_group_name_H-M   'P 1'
#
loop_
_entity.id
_entity.type
_entity.pdbx_description
1 polymer ?
#
loop_
_entity_poly.entity_id
_entity_poly.type
_entity_poly.pdbx_seq_one_letter_code
_entity_poly.pdbx_strand_id
1 'polypeptide(L)'
;MSIRSTILLFLLPLSALGQLESLINKKDIIWAAKVESVLSFDVSNGALPPQLLEIVPVKAMQDNPEAPLSQPFTEKLTRMIGQGALPAYADKTLQQPLTPAEARSRMFAVDTVIIFDPETYEEKIQIISIDLLGETPFFITQQLWLYNGKTNELETIALAIAPAVSNPGKAGEYQPLLWYKLPPPRKSLFKLKSPAVQFAAFIRYDISEEHIEVLKGKETPLKEILIERFKAGELMGYDQKRQPLGAASTDDIFVQKDTIITFDPETYEEQVQVVRLEFGPSDISDFRVQQNWFFAPSRNSVQCHTLAVGPAISIIDEYGAQLALRPLFFWRRE
;
A
#
# COMPACT_ATOMS: atom_id res chain seq x y z
N MET A 1 -27.03 26.56 49.90
CA MET A 1 -25.83 25.83 49.39
C MET A 1 -26.19 25.29 48.01
N SER A 2 -25.73 25.96 46.95
CA SER A 2 -26.09 25.66 45.56
C SER A 2 -25.04 24.73 44.95
N ILE A 3 -25.45 23.52 44.57
CA ILE A 3 -24.61 22.54 43.89
C ILE A 3 -24.56 22.95 42.42
N ARG A 4 -23.46 23.57 42.00
CA ARG A 4 -23.15 23.79 40.59
C ARG A 4 -22.84 22.44 39.95
N SER A 5 -23.81 21.92 39.20
CA SER A 5 -23.58 20.82 38.26
C SER A 5 -22.68 21.32 37.14
N THR A 6 -21.40 20.97 37.21
CA THR A 6 -20.46 21.11 36.10
C THR A 6 -20.84 20.08 35.05
N ILE A 7 -21.65 20.48 34.07
CA ILE A 7 -21.86 19.72 32.85
C ILE A 7 -20.55 19.78 32.07
N LEU A 8 -19.74 18.74 32.20
CA LEU A 8 -18.58 18.53 31.33
C LEU A 8 -19.13 18.11 29.96
N LEU A 9 -19.27 19.09 29.06
CA LEU A 9 -19.62 18.85 27.66
C LEU A 9 -18.46 18.04 27.05
N PHE A 10 -18.64 16.74 26.89
CA PHE A 10 -17.83 15.94 25.97
C PHE A 10 -18.15 16.43 24.56
N LEU A 11 -17.41 17.42 24.09
CA LEU A 11 -17.31 17.74 22.66
C LEU A 11 -16.68 16.52 21.99
N LEU A 12 -17.52 15.62 21.47
CA LEU A 12 -17.11 14.59 20.53
C LEU A 12 -16.32 15.27 19.39
N PRO A 13 -15.13 14.76 19.03
CA PRO A 13 -14.35 15.36 17.97
C PRO A 13 -15.02 15.06 16.63
N LEU A 14 -15.81 16.02 16.16
CA LEU A 14 -16.24 16.15 14.77
C LEU A 14 -15.00 16.51 13.90
N SER A 15 -13.93 15.70 13.88
CA SER A 15 -12.61 16.20 13.42
C SER A 15 -11.72 15.25 12.64
N ALA A 16 -12.25 14.19 12.02
CA ALA A 16 -11.50 13.45 11.00
C ALA A 16 -12.35 13.03 9.80
N LEU A 17 -13.59 12.57 10.05
CA LEU A 17 -14.52 12.22 8.98
C LEU A 17 -14.88 13.44 8.13
N GLY A 18 -15.21 14.57 8.77
CA GLY A 18 -15.52 15.83 8.07
C GLY A 18 -14.35 16.42 7.27
N GLN A 19 -13.10 16.20 7.70
CA GLN A 19 -11.94 16.60 6.90
C GLN A 19 -11.80 15.73 5.65
N LEU A 20 -11.97 14.41 5.78
CA LEU A 20 -11.92 13.49 4.65
C LEU A 20 -13.03 13.79 3.63
N GLU A 21 -14.27 13.96 4.11
CA GLU A 21 -15.41 14.34 3.29
C GLU A 21 -15.18 15.68 2.58
N SER A 22 -14.60 16.67 3.26
CA SER A 22 -14.27 17.96 2.63
C SER A 22 -13.26 17.82 1.48
N LEU A 23 -12.33 16.85 1.55
CA LEU A 23 -11.36 16.58 0.48
C LEU A 23 -12.03 15.87 -0.70
N ILE A 24 -12.84 14.84 -0.42
CA ILE A 24 -13.56 14.05 -1.43
C ILE A 24 -14.57 14.93 -2.18
N ASN A 25 -15.22 15.86 -1.50
CA ASN A 25 -16.28 16.71 -2.05
C ASN A 25 -15.76 17.96 -2.78
N LYS A 26 -14.44 18.14 -2.89
CA LYS A 26 -13.88 19.19 -3.77
C LYS A 26 -14.41 18.99 -5.21
N LYS A 27 -14.83 20.09 -5.84
CA LYS A 27 -15.44 20.10 -7.18
C LYS A 27 -14.57 19.44 -8.25
N ASP A 28 -13.24 19.59 -8.13
CA ASP A 28 -12.30 19.12 -9.14
C ASP A 28 -11.89 17.66 -8.95
N ILE A 29 -12.21 17.07 -7.80
CA ILE A 29 -12.04 15.64 -7.56
C ILE A 29 -13.22 14.92 -8.18
N ILE A 30 -12.99 14.07 -9.18
CA ILE A 30 -14.06 13.34 -9.87
C ILE A 30 -14.14 11.88 -9.43
N TRP A 31 -13.05 11.34 -8.88
CA TRP A 31 -12.99 9.99 -8.37
C TRP A 31 -12.19 9.94 -7.07
N ALA A 32 -12.64 9.14 -6.10
CA ALA A 32 -11.93 8.93 -4.85
C ALA A 32 -12.16 7.52 -4.31
N ALA A 33 -11.15 6.93 -3.69
CA ALA A 33 -11.25 5.61 -3.06
C ALA A 33 -10.39 5.51 -1.81
N LYS A 34 -10.78 4.61 -0.91
CA LYS A 34 -9.91 4.10 0.15
C LYS A 34 -9.21 2.85 -0.37
N VAL A 35 -7.89 2.79 -0.23
CA VAL A 35 -7.06 1.70 -0.75
C VAL A 35 -6.30 1.04 0.40
N GLU A 36 -6.36 -0.28 0.47
CA GLU A 36 -5.65 -1.09 1.46
C GLU A 36 -4.52 -1.87 0.80
N SER A 37 -3.28 -1.75 1.27
CA SER A 37 -2.15 -2.50 0.68
C SER A 37 -1.22 -3.06 1.75
N VAL A 38 -0.62 -4.23 1.49
CA VAL A 38 0.40 -4.82 2.36
C VAL A 38 1.78 -4.41 1.88
N LEU A 39 2.46 -3.58 2.66
CA LEU A 39 3.79 -3.06 2.35
C LEU A 39 4.80 -3.47 3.42
N SER A 40 6.07 -3.51 3.05
CA SER A 40 7.17 -3.41 4.02
C SER A 40 7.85 -2.05 3.86
N PHE A 41 8.32 -1.49 4.97
CA PHE A 41 9.13 -0.26 4.97
C PHE A 41 10.60 -0.56 5.24
N ASP A 42 10.90 -1.77 5.66
CA ASP A 42 12.25 -2.22 5.97
C ASP A 42 12.70 -3.19 4.88
N VAL A 43 13.95 -3.05 4.44
CA VAL A 43 14.58 -4.05 3.58
C VAL A 43 14.98 -5.20 4.48
N SER A 44 14.08 -6.17 4.67
CA SER A 44 14.38 -7.40 5.37
C SER A 44 15.23 -8.33 4.49
N ASN A 45 16.12 -9.12 5.08
CA ASN A 45 16.84 -10.23 4.41
C ASN A 45 15.91 -11.41 3.98
N GLY A 46 14.60 -11.18 3.89
CA GLY A 46 13.57 -12.18 3.63
C GLY A 46 12.72 -11.86 2.38
N ALA A 47 11.81 -12.78 2.03
CA ALA A 47 10.92 -12.62 0.89
C ALA A 47 10.01 -11.39 1.03
N LEU A 48 9.86 -10.62 -0.06
CA LEU A 48 8.87 -9.54 -0.15
C LEU A 48 7.45 -10.15 -0.13
N PRO A 49 6.44 -9.43 0.40
CA PRO A 49 5.06 -9.87 0.27
C PRO A 49 4.69 -9.92 -1.23
N PRO A 50 3.76 -10.79 -1.66
CA PRO A 50 3.52 -11.04 -3.08
C PRO A 50 3.23 -9.79 -3.94
N GLN A 51 2.60 -8.78 -3.33
CA GLN A 51 2.23 -7.52 -3.97
C GLN A 51 3.39 -6.52 -4.09
N LEU A 52 4.45 -6.67 -3.29
CA LEU A 52 5.54 -5.71 -3.20
C LEU A 52 6.70 -6.14 -4.08
N LEU A 53 7.02 -5.30 -5.06
CA LEU A 53 8.02 -5.60 -6.08
C LEU A 53 9.39 -5.04 -5.74
N GLU A 54 9.44 -3.85 -5.14
CA GLU A 54 10.69 -3.15 -4.90
C GLU A 54 10.58 -2.20 -3.71
N ILE A 55 11.62 -2.17 -2.87
CA ILE A 55 11.85 -1.13 -1.86
C ILE A 55 13.27 -0.60 -2.05
N VAL A 56 13.41 0.71 -2.22
CA VAL A 56 14.71 1.39 -2.31
C VAL A 56 14.78 2.51 -1.27
N PRO A 57 15.65 2.40 -0.25
CA PRO A 57 15.86 3.46 0.75
C PRO A 57 16.51 4.72 0.15
N VAL A 58 15.69 5.65 -0.33
CA VAL A 58 16.15 6.83 -1.08
C VAL A 58 16.85 7.89 -0.22
N LYS A 59 16.57 7.97 1.09
CA LYS A 59 17.25 8.94 1.97
C LYS A 59 18.64 8.47 2.38
N ALA A 60 18.77 7.21 2.83
CA ALA A 60 20.05 6.65 3.23
C ALA A 60 21.06 6.67 2.06
N MET A 61 20.62 6.33 0.85
CA MET A 61 21.47 6.38 -0.35
C MET A 61 21.96 7.78 -0.73
N GLN A 62 21.22 8.85 -0.37
CA GLN A 62 21.69 10.22 -0.59
C GLN A 62 22.80 10.62 0.39
N ASP A 63 22.67 10.20 1.65
CA ASP A 63 23.60 10.58 2.71
C ASP A 63 24.87 9.69 2.69
N ASN A 64 24.72 8.40 2.38
CA ASN A 64 25.81 7.46 2.16
C ASN A 64 25.34 6.25 1.32
N PRO A 65 25.73 6.15 0.03
CA PRO A 65 25.34 5.04 -0.86
C PRO A 65 25.70 3.64 -0.35
N GLU A 66 26.71 3.51 0.51
CA GLU A 66 27.22 2.24 1.05
C GLU A 66 26.78 1.98 2.50
N ALA A 67 25.99 2.87 3.11
CA ALA A 67 25.56 2.69 4.48
C ALA A 67 24.71 1.42 4.63
N PRO A 68 24.99 0.59 5.67
CA PRO A 68 24.08 -0.50 6.01
C PRO A 68 22.70 0.08 6.31
N LEU A 69 21.66 -0.59 5.82
CA LEU A 69 20.27 -0.17 5.97
C LEU A 69 19.93 -0.15 7.47
N SER A 70 19.94 1.04 8.07
CA SER A 70 19.93 1.20 9.52
C SER A 70 18.51 1.20 10.10
N GLN A 71 18.39 0.59 11.29
CA GLN A 71 17.25 0.51 12.23
C GLN A 71 15.85 0.39 11.61
N PRO A 72 15.20 -0.79 11.74
CA PRO A 72 13.91 -1.00 11.12
C PRO A 72 12.89 0.02 11.62
N PHE A 73 12.27 0.74 10.68
CA PHE A 73 11.09 1.60 10.87
C PHE A 73 10.08 0.93 11.83
N THR A 74 9.95 -0.38 11.70
CA THR A 74 9.12 -1.26 12.52
C THR A 74 9.42 -1.12 14.02
N GLU A 75 10.68 -1.25 14.44
CA GLU A 75 11.05 -1.18 15.86
C GLU A 75 10.75 0.21 16.46
N LYS A 76 11.06 1.26 15.70
CA LYS A 76 10.87 2.63 16.18
C LYS A 76 9.39 2.98 16.31
N LEU A 77 8.59 2.62 15.31
CA LEU A 77 7.15 2.82 15.35
C LEU A 77 6.55 2.07 16.56
N THR A 78 6.91 0.80 16.73
CA THR A 78 6.47 -0.08 17.84
C THR A 78 6.72 0.53 19.20
N ARG A 79 7.92 1.06 19.43
CA ARG A 79 8.25 1.72 20.69
C ARG A 79 7.40 2.96 20.93
N MET A 80 7.15 3.77 19.90
CA MET A 80 6.28 4.95 20.01
C MET A 80 4.84 4.54 20.39
N ILE A 81 4.39 3.40 19.91
CA ILE A 81 3.07 2.85 20.22
C ILE A 81 2.99 2.34 21.65
N GLY A 82 3.95 1.50 22.05
CA GLY A 82 3.99 0.95 23.41
C GLY A 82 4.08 2.03 24.48
N GLN A 83 4.59 3.21 24.11
CA GLN A 83 4.67 4.41 24.95
C GLN A 83 3.41 5.30 24.88
N GLY A 84 2.41 4.95 24.07
CA GLY A 84 1.16 5.71 23.92
C GLY A 84 1.31 7.01 23.11
N ALA A 85 2.39 7.18 22.34
CA ALA A 85 2.63 8.39 21.54
C ALA A 85 1.74 8.49 20.28
N LEU A 86 1.10 7.39 19.90
CA LEU A 86 0.17 7.29 18.77
C LEU A 86 -1.16 6.67 19.24
N PRO A 87 -2.32 7.20 18.80
CA PRO A 87 -3.60 6.57 19.09
C PRO A 87 -3.71 5.25 18.33
N ALA A 88 -3.78 4.16 19.09
CA ALA A 88 -3.98 2.80 18.62
C ALA A 88 -5.48 2.46 18.59
N TYR A 89 -5.89 1.63 17.63
CA TYR A 89 -7.28 1.24 17.43
C TYR A 89 -7.39 -0.27 17.21
N ALA A 90 -8.53 -0.82 17.62
CA ALA A 90 -8.80 -2.25 17.55
C ALA A 90 -8.91 -2.77 16.11
N ASP A 91 -9.37 -1.92 15.19
CA ASP A 91 -9.70 -2.28 13.82
C ASP A 91 -9.53 -1.11 12.83
N LYS A 92 -9.75 -1.43 11.56
CA LYS A 92 -9.56 -0.57 10.40
C LYS A 92 -10.58 0.56 10.24
N THR A 93 -11.61 0.59 11.10
CA THR A 93 -12.61 1.68 11.15
C THR A 93 -12.09 2.88 11.94
N LEU A 94 -11.07 2.67 12.79
CA LEU A 94 -10.49 3.69 13.67
C LEU A 94 -11.50 4.31 14.63
N GLN A 95 -12.52 3.55 15.04
CA GLN A 95 -13.58 4.01 15.95
C GLN A 95 -13.37 3.54 17.40
N GLN A 96 -12.71 2.41 17.60
CA GLN A 96 -12.47 1.81 18.91
C GLN A 96 -11.01 2.02 19.35
N PRO A 97 -10.70 3.09 20.10
CA PRO A 97 -9.34 3.33 20.57
C PRO A 97 -8.94 2.28 21.61
N LEU A 98 -7.67 1.88 21.59
CA LEU A 98 -7.06 1.00 22.57
C LEU A 98 -6.31 1.81 23.63
N THR A 99 -6.35 1.35 24.87
CA THR A 99 -5.43 1.80 25.92
C THR A 99 -4.00 1.34 25.61
N PRO A 100 -2.95 1.98 26.17
CA PRO A 100 -1.57 1.52 26.00
C PRO A 100 -1.35 0.08 26.44
N ALA A 101 -2.05 -0.39 27.48
CA ALA A 101 -1.96 -1.77 27.96
C ALA A 101 -2.57 -2.76 26.97
N GLU A 102 -3.75 -2.46 26.41
CA GLU A 102 -4.39 -3.29 25.39
C GLU A 102 -3.57 -3.31 24.09
N ALA A 103 -3.08 -2.15 23.64
CA ALA A 103 -2.22 -2.07 22.47
C ALA A 103 -0.95 -2.92 22.66
N ARG A 104 -0.33 -2.83 23.85
CA ARG A 104 0.82 -3.68 24.19
C ARG A 104 0.45 -5.15 24.15
N SER A 105 -0.66 -5.57 24.75
CA SER A 105 -1.06 -6.99 24.76
C SER A 105 -1.28 -7.58 23.36
N ARG A 106 -1.60 -6.76 22.35
CA ARG A 106 -1.75 -7.22 20.96
C ARG A 106 -0.44 -7.33 20.19
N MET A 107 0.63 -6.72 20.69
CA MET A 107 1.96 -6.75 20.06
C MET A 107 2.83 -7.90 20.60
N PHE A 108 2.40 -8.57 21.68
CA PHE A 108 3.12 -9.69 22.28
C PHE A 108 2.25 -10.94 22.36
N ALA A 109 2.79 -12.09 22.01
CA ALA A 109 2.22 -13.38 22.37
C ALA A 109 2.80 -13.85 23.69
N VAL A 110 1.99 -14.48 24.53
CA VAL A 110 2.43 -15.13 25.76
C VAL A 110 2.47 -16.63 25.50
N ASP A 111 3.63 -17.23 25.67
CA ASP A 111 3.82 -18.68 25.52
C ASP A 111 4.44 -19.27 26.80
N THR A 112 4.27 -20.56 27.02
CA THR A 112 4.82 -21.28 28.17
C THR A 112 5.80 -22.34 27.69
N VAL A 113 7.05 -22.27 28.15
CA VAL A 113 8.04 -23.31 27.93
C VAL A 113 8.26 -24.09 29.21
N ILE A 114 8.33 -25.41 29.09
CA ILE A 114 8.65 -26.31 30.20
C ILE A 114 10.17 -26.51 30.18
N ILE A 115 10.84 -26.10 31.25
CA ILE A 115 12.27 -26.29 31.42
C ILE A 115 12.49 -27.25 32.57
N PHE A 116 13.38 -28.21 32.38
CA PHE A 116 13.79 -29.14 33.44
C PHE A 116 15.05 -28.62 34.09
N ASP A 117 15.06 -28.61 35.42
CA ASP A 117 16.30 -28.40 36.17
C ASP A 117 17.27 -29.56 35.85
N PRO A 118 18.48 -29.31 35.31
CA PRO A 118 19.36 -30.36 34.83
C PRO A 118 19.95 -31.23 35.94
N GLU A 119 19.88 -30.77 37.20
CA GLU A 119 20.40 -31.51 38.36
C GLU A 119 19.28 -32.21 39.13
N THR A 120 18.13 -31.55 39.31
CA THR A 120 17.02 -32.09 40.12
C THR A 120 15.89 -32.72 39.29
N TYR A 121 15.90 -32.53 37.97
CA TYR A 121 14.84 -32.93 37.03
C TYR A 121 13.45 -32.36 37.35
N GLU A 122 13.37 -31.32 38.19
CA GLU A 122 12.11 -30.64 38.49
C GLU A 122 11.62 -29.82 37.29
N GLU A 123 10.32 -29.95 36.99
CA GLU A 123 9.65 -29.16 35.96
C GLU A 123 9.43 -27.71 36.44
N LYS A 124 9.98 -26.75 35.69
CA LYS A 124 9.73 -25.32 35.86
C LYS A 124 8.98 -24.81 34.63
N ILE A 125 7.74 -24.36 34.84
CA ILE A 125 6.97 -23.65 33.80
C ILE A 125 7.48 -22.22 33.75
N GLN A 126 8.08 -21.83 32.63
CA GLN A 126 8.48 -20.45 32.38
C GLN A 126 7.54 -19.81 31.36
N ILE A 127 6.91 -18.70 31.76
CA ILE A 127 6.12 -17.87 30.86
C ILE A 127 7.09 -16.96 30.09
N ILE A 128 7.12 -17.10 28.77
CA ILE A 128 7.88 -16.22 27.87
C ILE A 128 6.92 -15.29 27.12
N SER A 129 7.38 -14.07 26.87
CA SER A 129 6.67 -13.10 26.04
C SER A 129 7.40 -12.99 24.71
N ILE A 130 6.71 -13.34 23.63
CA ILE A 130 7.21 -13.28 22.25
C ILE A 130 6.79 -11.95 21.64
N ASP A 131 7.74 -11.18 21.12
CA ASP A 131 7.45 -9.97 20.34
C ASP A 131 7.00 -10.36 18.94
N LEU A 132 5.71 -10.16 18.64
CA LEU A 132 5.14 -10.54 17.34
C LEU A 132 5.64 -9.66 16.20
N LEU A 133 6.23 -8.49 16.49
CA LEU A 133 6.66 -7.52 15.50
C LEU A 133 8.09 -7.76 15.04
N GLY A 134 8.93 -8.34 15.91
CA GLY A 134 10.29 -8.76 15.56
C GLY A 134 10.31 -9.82 14.46
N GLU A 135 9.20 -10.54 14.28
CA GLU A 135 9.05 -11.60 13.29
C GLU A 135 8.32 -11.17 12.01
N THR A 136 7.76 -9.95 11.95
CA THR A 136 6.87 -9.54 10.85
C THR A 136 7.16 -8.13 10.32
N PRO A 137 7.86 -8.00 9.18
CA PRO A 137 8.24 -6.69 8.62
C PRO A 137 7.10 -5.98 7.87
N PHE A 138 5.88 -6.53 7.89
CA PHE A 138 4.78 -6.08 7.03
C PHE A 138 3.80 -5.18 7.76
N PHE A 139 3.25 -4.24 7.00
CA PHE A 139 2.22 -3.31 7.41
C PHE A 139 1.09 -3.33 6.40
N ILE A 140 -0.14 -3.49 6.88
CA ILE A 140 -1.31 -3.10 6.12
C ILE A 140 -1.40 -1.57 6.20
N THR A 141 -1.44 -0.91 5.06
CA THR A 141 -1.60 0.54 4.95
C THR A 141 -2.98 0.87 4.43
N GLN A 142 -3.58 1.92 4.99
CA GLN A 142 -4.81 2.53 4.47
C GLN A 142 -4.49 3.90 3.89
N GLN A 143 -4.85 4.09 2.63
CA GLN A 143 -4.64 5.32 1.89
C GLN A 143 -5.97 5.86 1.38
N LEU A 144 -6.09 7.19 1.28
CA LEU A 144 -7.10 7.84 0.46
C LEU A 144 -6.47 8.22 -0.87
N TRP A 145 -7.08 7.78 -1.95
CA TRP A 145 -6.73 8.15 -3.32
C TRP A 145 -7.75 9.15 -3.84
N LEU A 146 -7.27 10.27 -4.40
CA LEU A 146 -8.09 11.38 -4.92
C LEU A 146 -7.64 11.73 -6.33
N TYR A 147 -8.49 11.47 -7.32
CA TYR A 147 -8.19 11.80 -8.71
C TYR A 147 -8.84 13.14 -9.11
N ASN A 148 -8.01 14.08 -9.53
CA ASN A 148 -8.43 15.39 -10.00
C ASN A 148 -8.69 15.36 -11.50
N GLY A 149 -9.95 15.58 -11.89
CA GLY A 149 -10.38 15.54 -13.30
C GLY A 149 -9.97 16.74 -14.13
N LYS A 150 -9.44 17.81 -13.52
CA LYS A 150 -8.89 18.98 -14.24
C LYS A 150 -7.39 18.89 -14.45
N THR A 151 -6.66 18.42 -13.44
CA THR A 151 -5.18 18.36 -13.49
C THR A 151 -4.65 16.98 -13.87
N ASN A 152 -5.51 15.97 -13.94
CA ASN A 152 -5.14 14.56 -14.12
C ASN A 152 -4.19 14.03 -13.03
N GLU A 153 -4.14 14.68 -11.86
CA GLU A 153 -3.30 14.24 -10.74
C GLU A 153 -4.04 13.25 -9.84
N LEU A 154 -3.30 12.26 -9.33
CA LEU A 154 -3.74 11.41 -8.23
C LEU A 154 -2.97 11.78 -6.97
N GLU A 155 -3.69 12.38 -6.05
CA GLU A 155 -3.20 12.65 -4.71
C GLU A 155 -3.48 11.44 -3.82
N THR A 156 -2.48 11.05 -3.04
CA THR A 156 -2.58 9.94 -2.08
C THR A 156 -2.26 10.43 -0.69
N ILE A 157 -3.10 10.06 0.28
CA ILE A 157 -2.97 10.45 1.67
C ILE A 157 -2.95 9.18 2.52
N ALA A 158 -1.85 8.94 3.24
CA ALA A 158 -1.80 7.86 4.23
C ALA A 158 -2.73 8.21 5.41
N LEU A 159 -3.70 7.35 5.67
CA LEU A 159 -4.70 7.51 6.74
C LEU A 159 -4.33 6.73 7.99
N ALA A 160 -3.91 5.48 7.80
CA ALA A 160 -3.55 4.59 8.88
C ALA A 160 -2.57 3.51 8.42
N ILE A 161 -1.89 2.89 9.39
CA ILE A 161 -1.03 1.73 9.19
C ILE A 161 -1.26 0.74 10.31
N ALA A 162 -1.13 -0.55 10.02
CA ALA A 162 -1.27 -1.64 10.97
C ALA A 162 -0.15 -2.65 10.74
N PRO A 163 0.72 -2.91 11.72
CA PRO A 163 1.65 -4.02 11.66
C PRO A 163 0.85 -5.30 11.51
N ALA A 164 1.32 -6.17 10.64
CA ALA A 164 0.57 -7.34 10.25
C ALA A 164 1.44 -8.59 10.25
N VAL A 165 0.88 -9.66 10.80
CA VAL A 165 1.48 -10.98 10.85
C VAL A 165 0.89 -11.86 9.76
N SER A 166 1.70 -12.76 9.18
CA SER A 166 1.19 -13.71 8.19
C SER A 166 0.13 -14.62 8.82
N ASN A 167 -0.96 -14.88 8.11
CA ASN A 167 -2.03 -15.75 8.56
C ASN A 167 -1.58 -17.23 8.47
N PRO A 168 -1.48 -17.97 9.60
CA PRO A 168 -1.13 -19.38 9.57
C PRO A 168 -2.19 -20.17 8.78
N GLY A 169 -1.78 -20.81 7.68
CA GLY A 169 -2.66 -21.63 6.84
C GLY A 169 -3.18 -20.95 5.58
N LYS A 170 -2.88 -19.67 5.36
CA LYS A 170 -3.20 -18.97 4.11
C LYS A 170 -2.03 -18.09 3.67
N ALA A 171 -1.16 -18.67 2.83
CA ALA A 171 -0.01 -17.97 2.28
C ALA A 171 -0.44 -16.68 1.57
N GLY A 172 0.23 -15.56 1.88
CA GLY A 172 -0.07 -14.25 1.30
C GLY A 172 -1.20 -13.47 1.98
N GLU A 173 -1.92 -14.06 2.95
CA GLU A 173 -2.85 -13.31 3.80
C GLU A 173 -2.15 -12.77 5.05
N TYR A 174 -2.47 -11.55 5.44
CA TYR A 174 -1.87 -10.86 6.58
C TYR A 174 -2.96 -10.37 7.54
N GLN A 175 -2.76 -10.59 8.84
CA GLN A 175 -3.66 -10.16 9.89
C GLN A 175 -3.09 -8.95 10.63
N PRO A 176 -3.82 -7.83 10.71
CA PRO A 176 -3.36 -6.67 11.48
C PRO A 176 -3.38 -7.01 12.97
N LEU A 177 -2.29 -6.68 13.68
CA LEU A 177 -2.26 -6.75 15.14
C LEU A 177 -3.16 -5.66 15.75
N LEU A 178 -2.99 -4.43 15.27
CA LEU A 178 -3.80 -3.28 15.63
C LEU A 178 -3.53 -2.10 14.67
N TRP A 179 -4.37 -1.07 14.70
CA TRP A 179 -4.33 0.04 13.74
C TRP A 179 -3.85 1.36 14.34
N TYR A 180 -2.99 2.08 13.62
CA TYR A 180 -2.52 3.42 13.98
C TYR A 180 -3.08 4.46 13.04
N LYS A 181 -3.78 5.44 13.61
CA LYS A 181 -4.23 6.60 12.83
C LYS A 181 -3.08 7.56 12.62
N LEU A 182 -2.82 7.92 11.38
CA LEU A 182 -1.79 8.87 11.01
C LEU A 182 -2.32 10.31 11.05
N PRO A 183 -1.47 11.30 11.41
CA PRO A 183 -1.85 12.69 11.34
C PRO A 183 -1.99 13.15 9.89
N PRO A 184 -2.74 14.25 9.62
CA PRO A 184 -2.87 14.81 8.29
C PRO A 184 -1.51 15.12 7.62
N PRO A 185 -1.44 15.02 6.29
CA PRO A 185 -0.18 15.20 5.56
C PRO A 185 0.34 16.62 5.71
N ARG A 186 1.67 16.77 5.68
CA ARG A 186 2.38 18.05 5.79
C ARG A 186 3.34 18.17 4.62
N LYS A 187 3.09 19.11 3.72
CA LYS A 187 3.90 19.32 2.50
C LYS A 187 5.41 19.43 2.75
N SER A 188 5.82 19.96 3.90
CA SER A 188 7.23 20.07 4.29
C SER A 188 7.92 18.71 4.51
N LEU A 189 7.17 17.63 4.74
CA LEU A 189 7.68 16.28 4.95
C LEU A 189 7.83 15.47 3.65
N PHE A 190 7.30 15.95 2.52
CA PHE A 190 7.57 15.37 1.19
C PHE A 190 8.95 15.73 0.63
N LYS A 191 9.84 16.29 1.45
CA LYS A 191 11.20 16.68 1.09
C LYS A 191 12.18 15.73 1.75
N LEU A 192 12.94 14.98 0.96
CA LEU A 192 13.97 14.04 1.45
C LEU A 192 14.98 14.70 2.41
N LYS A 193 15.40 15.92 2.08
CA LYS A 193 16.35 16.72 2.89
C LYS A 193 15.74 17.34 4.15
N SER A 194 14.45 17.14 4.42
CA SER A 194 13.85 17.63 5.66
C SER A 194 14.54 16.97 6.86
N PRO A 195 15.01 17.72 7.87
CA PRO A 195 15.65 17.15 9.05
C PRO A 195 14.68 16.35 9.92
N ALA A 196 13.37 16.58 9.76
CA ALA A 196 12.34 15.82 10.45
C ALA A 196 12.14 14.42 9.84
N VAL A 197 12.41 14.25 8.54
CA VAL A 197 12.32 12.96 7.86
C VAL A 197 13.56 12.16 8.24
N GLN A 198 13.40 11.02 8.90
CA GLN A 198 14.53 10.16 9.27
C GLN A 198 14.70 9.01 8.30
N PHE A 199 13.61 8.55 7.70
CA PHE A 199 13.64 7.50 6.69
C PHE A 199 12.74 7.90 5.53
N ALA A 200 13.16 7.53 4.32
CA ALA A 200 12.31 7.60 3.15
C ALA A 200 12.66 6.46 2.20
N ALA A 201 11.64 5.85 1.61
CA ALA A 201 11.77 4.75 0.66
C ALA A 201 10.94 5.02 -0.58
N PHE A 202 11.50 4.67 -1.74
CA PHE A 202 10.72 4.40 -2.93
C PHE A 202 10.17 2.98 -2.82
N ILE A 203 8.88 2.82 -3.06
CA ILE A 203 8.17 1.55 -3.00
C ILE A 203 7.41 1.36 -4.31
N ARG A 204 7.61 0.20 -4.95
CA ARG A 204 6.83 -0.26 -6.10
C ARG A 204 6.04 -1.50 -5.72
N TYR A 205 4.73 -1.46 -5.93
CA TYR A 205 3.82 -2.56 -5.58
C TYR A 205 2.65 -2.60 -6.55
N ASP A 206 2.00 -3.77 -6.61
CA ASP A 206 0.76 -3.96 -7.36
C ASP A 206 -0.43 -3.96 -6.39
N ILE A 207 -1.57 -3.42 -6.84
CA ILE A 207 -2.80 -3.37 -6.07
C ILE A 207 -3.97 -3.84 -6.92
N SER A 208 -4.66 -4.87 -6.45
CA SER A 208 -5.86 -5.38 -7.09
C SER A 208 -7.07 -4.49 -6.80
N GLU A 209 -8.02 -4.43 -7.72
CA GLU A 209 -9.28 -3.68 -7.54
C GLU A 209 -10.09 -4.12 -6.32
N GLU A 210 -9.95 -5.38 -5.87
CA GLU A 210 -10.62 -5.87 -4.66
C GLU A 210 -10.21 -5.13 -3.39
N HIS A 211 -9.03 -4.50 -3.40
CA HIS A 211 -8.50 -3.71 -2.30
C HIS A 211 -8.81 -2.21 -2.42
N ILE A 212 -9.64 -1.82 -3.41
CA ILE A 212 -10.03 -0.44 -3.69
C ILE A 212 -11.51 -0.25 -3.37
N GLU A 213 -11.79 0.43 -2.25
CA GLU A 213 -13.14 0.82 -1.87
C GLU A 213 -13.47 2.20 -2.45
N VAL A 214 -14.21 2.25 -3.55
CA VAL A 214 -14.59 3.51 -4.21
C VAL A 214 -15.60 4.29 -3.35
N LEU A 215 -15.21 5.52 -3.00
CA LEU A 215 -16.00 6.45 -2.20
C LEU A 215 -16.75 7.46 -3.08
N LYS A 216 -16.20 7.84 -4.23
CA LYS A 216 -16.77 8.77 -5.21
C LYS A 216 -16.40 8.34 -6.62
N GLY A 217 -17.35 8.47 -7.56
CA GLY A 217 -17.14 8.10 -8.97
C GLY A 217 -17.33 6.61 -9.24
N LYS A 218 -18.27 5.95 -8.55
CA LYS A 218 -18.53 4.50 -8.70
C LYS A 218 -18.95 4.10 -10.11
N GLU A 219 -19.68 4.97 -10.80
CA GLU A 219 -20.18 4.73 -12.17
C GLU A 219 -19.07 4.75 -13.23
N THR A 220 -17.87 5.24 -12.89
CA THR A 220 -16.75 5.32 -13.84
C THR A 220 -15.47 4.93 -13.10
N PRO A 221 -15.10 3.63 -13.11
CA PRO A 221 -13.88 3.14 -12.50
C PRO A 221 -12.64 3.93 -12.95
N LEU A 222 -11.66 4.07 -12.05
CA LEU A 222 -10.45 4.84 -12.34
C LEU A 222 -9.74 4.35 -13.62
N LYS A 223 -9.72 3.04 -13.87
CA LYS A 223 -9.11 2.45 -15.08
C LYS A 223 -9.74 2.98 -16.38
N GLU A 224 -11.06 3.16 -16.42
CA GLU A 224 -11.75 3.71 -17.60
C GLU A 224 -11.35 5.17 -17.80
N ILE A 225 -11.39 5.98 -16.74
CA ILE A 225 -10.97 7.39 -16.77
C ILE A 225 -9.54 7.52 -17.31
N LEU A 226 -8.61 6.68 -16.82
CA LEU A 226 -7.21 6.73 -17.23
C LEU A 226 -7.02 6.30 -18.68
N ILE A 227 -7.69 5.23 -19.14
CA ILE A 227 -7.58 4.75 -20.51
C ILE A 227 -8.17 5.75 -21.50
N GLU A 228 -9.37 6.26 -21.24
CA GLU A 228 -10.05 7.20 -22.13
C GLU A 228 -9.22 8.49 -22.29
N ARG A 229 -8.73 9.04 -21.17
CA ARG A 229 -7.88 10.25 -21.20
C ARG A 229 -6.53 9.99 -21.87
N PHE A 230 -5.94 8.81 -21.69
CA PHE A 230 -4.71 8.43 -22.38
C PHE A 230 -4.93 8.31 -23.90
N LYS A 231 -6.00 7.63 -24.34
CA LYS A 231 -6.38 7.51 -25.76
C LYS A 231 -6.73 8.86 -26.39
N ALA A 232 -7.35 9.76 -25.63
CA ALA A 232 -7.65 11.13 -26.06
C ALA A 232 -6.41 12.05 -26.10
N GLY A 233 -5.25 11.62 -25.59
CA GLY A 233 -4.04 12.44 -25.49
C GLY A 233 -4.08 13.49 -24.37
N GLU A 234 -5.08 13.44 -23.48
CA GLU A 234 -5.16 14.29 -22.29
C GLU A 234 -4.21 13.84 -21.18
N LEU A 235 -3.79 12.57 -21.21
CA LEU A 235 -2.87 11.96 -20.26
C LEU A 235 -1.58 11.53 -20.97
N MET A 236 -0.45 12.08 -20.56
CA MET A 236 0.87 11.62 -21.03
C MET A 236 1.22 10.29 -20.34
N GLY A 237 1.36 9.22 -21.13
CA GLY A 237 1.83 7.93 -20.64
C GLY A 237 3.33 7.75 -20.80
N TYR A 238 3.92 6.97 -19.92
CA TYR A 238 5.33 6.61 -19.91
C TYR A 238 5.51 5.10 -19.84
N ASP A 239 6.61 4.60 -20.40
CA ASP A 239 7.00 3.20 -20.25
C ASP A 239 7.63 2.91 -18.87
N GLN A 240 8.04 1.66 -18.65
CA GLN A 240 8.72 1.24 -17.41
C GLN A 240 10.06 1.97 -17.18
N LYS A 241 10.72 2.42 -18.26
CA LYS A 241 11.98 3.17 -18.25
C LYS A 241 11.77 4.68 -18.13
N ARG A 242 10.53 5.12 -17.88
CA ARG A 242 10.10 6.52 -17.75
C ARG A 242 10.30 7.33 -19.03
N GLN A 243 10.28 6.68 -20.19
CA GLN A 243 10.29 7.34 -21.49
C GLN A 243 8.85 7.64 -21.90
N PRO A 244 8.57 8.85 -22.44
CA PRO A 244 7.23 9.18 -22.91
C PRO A 244 6.82 8.25 -24.05
N LEU A 245 5.58 7.78 -24.01
CA LEU A 245 5.00 6.97 -25.07
C LEU A 245 4.58 7.89 -26.22
N GLY A 246 5.13 7.66 -27.43
CA GLY A 246 4.75 8.41 -28.62
C GLY A 246 3.38 8.00 -29.14
N ALA A 247 2.77 8.82 -30.02
CA ALA A 247 1.45 8.55 -30.59
C ALA A 247 1.37 7.19 -31.34
N ALA A 248 2.46 6.76 -31.99
CA ALA A 248 2.54 5.46 -32.64
C ALA A 248 2.54 4.27 -31.65
N SER A 249 2.87 4.51 -30.38
CA SER A 249 2.92 3.47 -29.33
C SER A 249 1.58 3.30 -28.63
N THR A 250 0.67 4.28 -28.71
CA THR A 250 -0.61 4.28 -27.98
C THR A 250 -1.51 3.11 -28.37
N ASP A 251 -1.66 2.84 -29.66
CA ASP A 251 -2.53 1.74 -30.14
C ASP A 251 -1.92 0.37 -29.89
N ASP A 252 -0.59 0.25 -30.00
CA ASP A 252 0.13 -1.01 -29.78
C ASP A 252 0.13 -1.44 -28.30
N ILE A 253 0.04 -0.49 -27.35
CA ILE A 253 -0.02 -0.81 -25.91
C ILE A 253 -1.24 -1.66 -25.55
N PHE A 254 -2.37 -1.40 -26.21
CA PHE A 254 -3.63 -2.11 -26.02
C PHE A 254 -3.75 -3.35 -26.89
N VAL A 255 -2.66 -3.82 -27.49
CA VAL A 255 -2.67 -4.96 -28.39
C VAL A 255 -1.63 -5.99 -27.97
N GLN A 256 -2.05 -7.25 -27.91
CA GLN A 256 -1.13 -8.39 -27.92
C GLN A 256 -1.25 -9.12 -29.26
N LYS A 257 -0.11 -9.35 -29.91
CA LYS A 257 -0.03 -10.18 -31.11
C LYS A 257 0.34 -11.58 -30.67
N ASP A 258 -0.48 -12.56 -31.02
CA ASP A 258 -0.23 -13.96 -30.76
C ASP A 258 -0.29 -14.75 -32.07
N THR A 259 0.27 -15.95 -32.09
CA THR A 259 0.31 -16.80 -33.30
C THR A 259 -0.36 -18.13 -33.01
N ILE A 260 -1.42 -18.42 -33.74
CA ILE A 260 -2.10 -19.72 -33.69
C ILE A 260 -1.62 -20.54 -34.87
N ILE A 261 -1.12 -21.75 -34.58
CA ILE A 261 -0.78 -22.74 -35.58
C ILE A 261 -1.98 -23.66 -35.75
N THR A 262 -2.53 -23.69 -36.95
CA THR A 262 -3.63 -24.60 -37.33
C THR A 262 -3.15 -25.53 -38.45
N PHE A 263 -3.75 -26.71 -38.56
CA PHE A 263 -3.44 -27.66 -39.64
C PHE A 263 -4.67 -27.82 -40.52
N ASP A 264 -4.48 -27.73 -41.84
CA ASP A 264 -5.52 -28.08 -42.79
C ASP A 264 -5.89 -29.57 -42.61
N PRO A 265 -7.16 -29.92 -42.36
CA PRO A 265 -7.54 -31.29 -42.05
C PRO A 265 -7.48 -32.25 -43.25
N GLU A 266 -7.38 -31.74 -44.49
CA GLU A 266 -7.28 -32.55 -45.71
C GLU A 266 -5.84 -32.66 -46.21
N THR A 267 -5.08 -31.56 -46.19
CA THR A 267 -3.72 -31.52 -46.73
C THR A 267 -2.62 -31.67 -45.68
N TYR A 268 -2.97 -31.54 -44.39
CA TYR A 268 -2.03 -31.48 -43.25
C TYR A 268 -0.99 -30.35 -43.35
N GLU A 269 -1.24 -29.33 -44.18
CA GLU A 269 -0.38 -28.17 -44.27
C GLU A 269 -0.54 -27.28 -43.03
N GLU A 270 0.60 -26.80 -42.51
CA GLU A 270 0.65 -25.89 -41.38
C GLU A 270 0.25 -24.47 -41.81
N GLN A 271 -0.79 -23.92 -41.18
CA GLN A 271 -1.26 -22.56 -41.37
C GLN A 271 -0.98 -21.75 -40.11
N VAL A 272 -0.06 -20.79 -40.24
CA VAL A 272 0.34 -19.86 -39.18
C VAL A 272 -0.53 -18.61 -39.27
N GLN A 273 -1.43 -18.41 -38.31
CA GLN A 273 -2.30 -17.23 -38.23
C GLN A 273 -1.88 -16.31 -37.09
N VAL A 274 -1.52 -15.06 -37.41
CA VAL A 274 -1.26 -14.04 -36.39
C VAL A 274 -2.61 -13.47 -35.93
N VAL A 275 -2.96 -13.70 -34.67
CA VAL A 275 -4.16 -13.16 -34.03
C VAL A 275 -3.80 -11.89 -33.26
N ARG A 276 -4.68 -10.89 -33.37
CA ARG A 276 -4.56 -9.62 -32.67
C ARG A 276 -5.59 -9.58 -31.54
N LEU A 277 -5.12 -9.60 -30.30
CA LEU A 277 -5.93 -9.47 -29.09
C LEU A 277 -5.91 -8.01 -28.65
N GLU A 278 -7.08 -7.38 -28.54
CA GLU A 278 -7.23 -6.01 -28.03
C GLU A 278 -7.62 -6.03 -26.56
N PHE A 279 -7.02 -5.13 -25.77
CA PHE A 279 -7.33 -4.94 -24.36
C PHE A 279 -8.19 -3.69 -24.16
N GLY A 280 -9.20 -3.84 -23.32
CA GLY A 280 -10.06 -2.77 -22.84
C GLY A 280 -9.96 -2.56 -21.32
N PRO A 281 -10.75 -1.62 -20.78
CA PRO A 281 -10.87 -1.44 -19.34
C PRO A 281 -11.30 -2.71 -18.59
N SER A 282 -12.08 -3.60 -19.21
CA SER A 282 -12.52 -4.85 -18.60
C SER A 282 -11.38 -5.82 -18.28
N ASP A 283 -10.26 -5.73 -18.99
CA ASP A 283 -9.13 -6.64 -18.86
C ASP A 283 -8.11 -6.21 -17.80
N ILE A 284 -8.31 -5.02 -17.21
CA ILE A 284 -7.48 -4.49 -16.12
C ILE A 284 -8.09 -4.90 -14.79
N SER A 285 -7.33 -5.68 -14.03
CA SER A 285 -7.66 -6.15 -12.68
C SER A 285 -6.82 -5.47 -11.59
N ASP A 286 -5.71 -4.83 -11.97
CA ASP A 286 -4.70 -4.34 -11.04
C ASP A 286 -4.12 -3.00 -11.48
N PHE A 287 -3.50 -2.31 -10.52
CA PHE A 287 -2.68 -1.13 -10.76
C PHE A 287 -1.27 -1.36 -10.24
N ARG A 288 -0.26 -0.99 -11.04
CA ARG A 288 1.13 -0.89 -10.59
C ARG A 288 1.38 0.51 -10.04
N VAL A 289 1.74 0.61 -8.77
CA VAL A 289 1.91 1.86 -8.04
C VAL A 289 3.38 2.10 -7.74
N GLN A 290 3.82 3.34 -7.91
CA GLN A 290 5.14 3.83 -7.52
C GLN A 290 4.98 5.01 -6.57
N GLN A 291 5.47 4.87 -5.35
CA GLN A 291 5.32 5.87 -4.29
C GLN A 291 6.61 6.10 -3.54
N ASN A 292 6.83 7.36 -3.14
CA ASN A 292 7.78 7.66 -2.07
C ASN A 292 7.04 7.68 -0.73
N TRP A 293 7.59 6.99 0.25
CA TRP A 293 7.12 6.98 1.64
C TRP A 293 8.13 7.72 2.51
N PHE A 294 7.63 8.56 3.41
CA PHE A 294 8.42 9.42 4.28
C PHE A 294 8.04 9.16 5.73
N PHE A 295 9.04 8.93 6.57
CA PHE A 295 8.87 8.74 7.99
C PHE A 295 9.51 9.87 8.79
N ALA A 296 8.69 10.56 9.58
CA ALA A 296 9.09 11.65 10.44
C ALA A 296 8.66 11.34 11.90
N PRO A 297 9.48 10.60 12.66
CA PRO A 297 9.12 10.15 14.01
C PRO A 297 8.94 11.30 15.00
N SER A 298 9.71 12.38 14.89
CA SER A 298 9.54 13.57 15.74
C SER A 298 8.19 14.28 15.54
N ARG A 299 7.44 13.88 14.50
CA ARG A 299 6.11 14.39 14.14
C ARG A 299 5.05 13.30 14.18
N ASN A 300 5.39 12.08 14.63
CA ASN A 300 4.48 10.92 14.65
C ASN A 300 3.82 10.68 13.28
N SER A 301 4.56 10.87 12.20
CA SER A 301 3.99 10.96 10.84
C SER A 301 4.67 10.01 9.87
N VAL A 302 3.82 9.26 9.15
CA VAL A 302 4.14 8.49 7.95
C VAL A 302 3.31 9.08 6.83
N GLN A 303 3.93 9.41 5.71
CA GLN A 303 3.24 10.02 4.57
C GLN A 303 3.71 9.38 3.28
N CYS A 304 2.83 9.28 2.30
CA CYS A 304 3.16 8.81 0.96
C CYS A 304 2.98 9.93 -0.06
N HIS A 305 3.73 9.83 -1.16
CA HIS A 305 3.61 10.67 -2.32
C HIS A 305 3.65 9.80 -3.57
N THR A 306 2.56 9.80 -4.33
CA THR A 306 2.46 9.06 -5.57
C THR A 306 3.30 9.71 -6.65
N LEU A 307 4.19 8.90 -7.24
CA LEU A 307 5.04 9.28 -8.35
C LEU A 307 4.39 8.87 -9.66
N ALA A 308 3.94 7.62 -9.72
CA ALA A 308 3.29 7.07 -10.90
C ALA A 308 2.34 5.95 -10.54
N VAL A 309 1.30 5.79 -11.35
CA VAL A 309 0.39 4.64 -11.30
C VAL A 309 0.16 4.18 -12.73
N GLY A 310 0.08 2.88 -12.94
CA GLY A 310 -0.20 2.29 -14.24
C GLY A 310 -1.28 1.23 -14.17
N PRO A 311 -2.35 1.31 -14.97
CA PRO A 311 -3.29 0.20 -15.09
C PRO A 311 -2.54 -1.01 -15.66
N ALA A 312 -2.77 -2.18 -15.08
CA ALA A 312 -2.05 -3.40 -15.39
C ALA A 312 -2.99 -4.56 -15.72
N ILE A 313 -2.53 -5.40 -16.64
CA ILE A 313 -3.21 -6.65 -17.02
C ILE A 313 -2.41 -7.85 -16.51
N SER A 314 -3.11 -8.95 -16.22
CA SER A 314 -2.49 -10.22 -15.87
C SER A 314 -1.93 -10.91 -17.10
N ILE A 315 -0.65 -11.30 -17.01
CA ILE A 315 -0.04 -12.27 -17.90
C ILE A 315 -0.25 -13.64 -17.25
N ILE A 316 -0.97 -14.51 -17.94
CA ILE A 316 -1.26 -15.88 -17.51
C ILE A 316 -0.47 -16.89 -18.35
N ASP A 317 -0.20 -18.06 -17.80
CA ASP A 317 0.35 -19.19 -18.53
C ASP A 317 -0.73 -20.02 -19.25
N GLU A 318 -0.29 -21.10 -19.92
CA GLU A 318 -1.16 -22.05 -20.62
C GLU A 318 -2.15 -22.79 -19.72
N TYR A 319 -1.93 -22.81 -18.40
CA TYR A 319 -2.80 -23.43 -17.39
C TYR A 319 -3.70 -22.41 -16.69
N GLY A 320 -3.64 -21.13 -17.07
CA GLY A 320 -4.41 -20.04 -16.48
C GLY A 320 -3.84 -19.51 -15.16
N ALA A 321 -2.62 -19.90 -14.77
CA ALA A 321 -1.96 -19.34 -13.60
C ALA A 321 -1.34 -17.98 -13.93
N GLN A 322 -1.52 -17.00 -13.04
CA GLN A 322 -0.93 -15.68 -13.22
C GLN A 322 0.60 -15.72 -13.03
N LEU A 323 1.32 -15.39 -14.10
CA LEU A 323 2.78 -15.30 -14.12
C LEU A 323 3.28 -13.93 -13.66
N ALA A 324 2.65 -12.87 -14.14
CA ALA A 324 3.08 -11.49 -13.89
C ALA A 324 1.96 -10.48 -14.14
N LEU A 325 2.17 -9.26 -13.67
CA LEU A 325 1.37 -8.09 -14.05
C LEU A 325 2.16 -7.20 -15.02
N ARG A 326 1.52 -6.80 -16.12
CA ARG A 326 2.07 -5.89 -17.12
C ARG A 326 1.34 -4.55 -17.06
N PRO A 327 1.98 -3.46 -16.57
CA PRO A 327 1.41 -2.12 -16.70
C PRO A 327 1.35 -1.75 -18.19
N LEU A 328 0.20 -1.25 -18.62
CA LEU A 328 0.00 -0.77 -19.99
C LEU A 328 0.82 0.50 -20.25
N PHE A 329 0.72 1.43 -19.31
CA PHE A 329 1.52 2.65 -19.26
C PHE A 329 1.60 3.10 -17.80
N PHE A 330 2.54 3.98 -17.49
CA PHE A 330 2.54 4.76 -16.26
C PHE A 330 2.08 6.18 -16.56
N TRP A 331 1.17 6.70 -15.77
CA TRP A 331 0.97 8.15 -15.72
C TRP A 331 1.68 8.69 -14.49
N ARG A 332 2.32 9.84 -14.67
CA ARG A 332 3.15 10.48 -13.65
C ARG A 332 2.57 11.84 -13.27
N ARG A 333 2.78 12.20 -12.01
CA ARG A 333 2.77 13.59 -11.55
C ARG A 333 4.13 14.24 -11.83
N GLU A 334 4.17 15.31 -12.62
CA GLU A 334 5.38 16.15 -12.74
C GLU A 334 5.67 16.92 -11.45
#